data_AF-A0A2M7JM36-F1
#
_entry.id   AF-A0A2M7JM36-F1
#
_cell.length_a   1.000
_cell.length_b   1.000
_cell.length_c   1.000
_cell.angle_alpha   90.00
_cell.angle_beta   90.00
_cell.angle_gamma   90.00
#
_symmetry.space_group_name_H-M   'P 1'
#
loop_
_entity.id
_entity.type
_entity.pdbx_description
1 polymer ?
#
loop_
_entity_poly.entity_id
_entity_poly.type
_entity_poly.pdbx_seq_one_letter_code
_entity_poly.pdbx_strand_id
1 'polypeptide(L)'
;MDILKKNMQYAVLAICEFDSKIEDIHREFLRYRAGDIQIMPDWKTLERDLIDFSRRKFFSAALNSQLDRILHKFQNRKKIWLTWVDELHGTR
;
A
#
# COMPACT_ATOMS: atom_id res chain seq x y z
N MET A 1 -17.91 -10.60 23.73
CA MET A 1 -18.37 -10.31 22.35
C MET A 1 -17.92 -8.95 21.81
N ASP A 2 -17.75 -7.92 22.66
CA ASP A 2 -17.45 -6.54 22.20
C ASP A 2 -16.02 -6.35 21.63
N ILE A 3 -15.02 -7.04 22.20
CA ILE A 3 -13.61 -6.95 21.77
C ILE A 3 -13.38 -7.49 20.35
N LEU A 4 -14.02 -8.61 19.99
CA LEU A 4 -13.90 -9.20 18.65
C LEU A 4 -14.49 -8.29 17.57
N LYS A 5 -15.62 -7.63 17.86
CA LYS A 5 -16.25 -6.67 16.95
C LYS A 5 -15.37 -5.44 16.75
N LYS A 6 -14.81 -4.89 17.83
CA LYS A 6 -13.86 -3.76 17.77
C LYS A 6 -12.62 -4.11 16.94
N ASN A 7 -12.00 -5.27 17.19
CA ASN A 7 -10.84 -5.73 16.43
C ASN A 7 -11.16 -5.90 14.93
N MET A 8 -12.36 -6.37 14.59
CA MET A 8 -12.79 -6.49 13.20
C MET A 8 -12.99 -5.12 12.54
N GLN A 9 -13.57 -4.14 13.25
CA GLN A 9 -13.71 -2.77 12.77
C GLN A 9 -12.34 -2.11 12.55
N TYR A 10 -11.39 -2.28 13.48
CA TYR A 10 -10.03 -1.78 13.30
C TYR A 10 -9.35 -2.37 12.06
N ALA A 11 -9.56 -3.67 11.79
CA ALA A 11 -9.01 -4.31 10.60
C ALA A 11 -9.60 -3.72 9.31
N VAL A 12 -10.91 -3.48 9.26
CA VAL A 12 -11.56 -2.83 8.11
C VAL A 12 -11.01 -1.43 7.87
N LEU A 13 -10.93 -0.61 8.92
CA LEU A 13 -10.43 0.76 8.82
C LEU A 13 -8.97 0.76 8.32
N ALA A 14 -8.12 -0.08 8.89
CA ALA A 14 -6.73 -0.20 8.46
C ALA A 14 -6.60 -0.61 6.98
N ILE A 15 -7.42 -1.57 6.51
CA ILE A 15 -7.43 -1.98 5.09
C ILE A 15 -7.84 -0.81 4.19
N CYS A 16 -8.86 -0.03 4.55
CA CYS A 16 -9.27 1.15 3.80
C CYS A 16 -8.19 2.26 3.80
N GLU A 17 -7.50 2.45 4.92
CA GLU A 17 -6.38 3.38 5.03
C GLU A 17 -5.22 2.97 4.12
N PHE A 18 -4.87 1.67 4.08
CA PHE A 18 -3.86 1.17 3.15
C PHE A 18 -4.26 1.40 1.70
N ASP A 19 -5.51 1.14 1.34
CA ASP A 19 -5.99 1.39 -0.02
C ASP A 19 -5.82 2.86 -0.43
N SER A 20 -6.16 3.77 0.47
CA SER A 20 -6.03 5.22 0.27
C SER A 20 -4.57 5.64 0.14
N LYS A 21 -3.70 5.18 1.06
CA LYS A 21 -2.25 5.45 1.04
C LYS A 21 -1.58 4.97 -0.24
N ILE A 22 -1.98 3.82 -0.78
CA ILE A 22 -1.48 3.34 -2.07
C ILE A 22 -1.79 4.34 -3.19
N GLU A 23 -3.00 4.90 -3.22
CA GLU A 23 -3.39 5.89 -4.22
C GLU A 23 -2.74 7.26 -3.99
N ASP A 24 -2.53 7.66 -2.74
CA ASP A 24 -1.77 8.87 -2.39
C ASP A 24 -0.33 8.78 -2.91
N ILE A 25 0.40 7.71 -2.56
CA ILE A 25 1.75 7.48 -3.05
C ILE A 25 1.78 7.38 -4.57
N HIS A 26 0.75 6.79 -5.19
CA HIS A 26 0.67 6.76 -6.65
C HIS A 26 0.60 8.17 -7.26
N ARG A 27 -0.19 9.08 -6.68
CA ARG A 27 -0.23 10.49 -7.10
C ARG A 27 1.09 11.21 -6.86
N GLU A 28 1.77 10.93 -5.76
CA GLU A 28 3.10 11.49 -5.50
C GLU A 28 4.13 11.00 -6.52
N PHE A 29 4.07 9.74 -6.94
CA PHE A 29 4.95 9.22 -7.99
C PHE A 29 4.68 9.86 -9.35
N LEU A 30 3.43 10.20 -9.67
CA LEU A 30 3.12 10.97 -10.88
C LEU A 30 3.76 12.36 -10.84
N ARG A 31 3.69 13.04 -9.68
CA ARG A 31 4.34 14.34 -9.44
C ARG A 31 5.86 14.25 -9.49
N TYR A 32 6.44 13.20 -8.90
CA TYR A 32 7.88 12.94 -8.94
C TYR A 32 8.34 12.73 -10.39
N ARG A 33 7.61 11.92 -11.17
CA ARG A 33 7.90 11.70 -12.58
C ARG A 33 7.77 12.96 -13.44
N ALA A 34 6.83 13.85 -13.11
CA ALA A 34 6.68 15.14 -13.78
C ALA A 34 7.78 16.16 -13.39
N GLY A 35 8.55 15.89 -12.34
CA GLY A 35 9.54 16.81 -11.77
C GLY A 35 8.97 17.84 -10.79
N ASP A 36 7.68 17.76 -10.46
CA ASP A 36 7.00 18.67 -9.51
C ASP A 36 7.53 18.52 -8.07
N ILE A 37 8.00 17.32 -7.74
CA ILE A 37 8.69 17.02 -6.48
C ILE A 37 10.01 16.34 -6.78
N GLN A 38 11.04 16.69 -6.01
CA GLN A 38 12.41 16.20 -6.22
C GLN A 38 12.76 14.98 -5.37
N ILE A 39 11.93 14.67 -4.37
CA ILE A 39 12.15 13.58 -3.44
C ILE A 39 11.27 12.40 -3.85
N MET A 40 11.87 11.21 -3.94
CA MET A 40 11.14 9.98 -4.24
C MET A 40 10.12 9.68 -3.11
N PRO A 41 8.86 9.37 -3.45
CA PRO A 41 7.85 9.00 -2.45
C PRO A 41 8.25 7.76 -1.65
N ASP A 42 8.01 7.77 -0.33
CA ASP A 42 8.41 6.69 0.58
C ASP A 42 7.47 5.48 0.53
N TRP A 43 7.54 4.74 -0.57
CA TRP A 43 6.83 3.47 -0.72
C TRP A 43 7.35 2.36 0.21
N LYS A 44 8.58 2.48 0.74
CA LYS A 44 9.21 1.44 1.58
C LYS A 44 8.55 1.37 2.95
N THR A 45 8.22 2.52 3.54
CA THR A 45 7.44 2.56 4.78
C THR A 45 6.07 1.92 4.59
N LEU A 46 5.36 2.23 3.50
CA LEU A 46 4.08 1.58 3.19
C LEU A 46 4.22 0.05 3.02
N GLU A 47 5.27 -0.41 2.35
CA GLU A 47 5.54 -1.86 2.21
C GLU A 47 5.74 -2.53 3.57
N ARG A 48 6.56 -1.95 4.43
CA ARG A 48 6.81 -2.47 5.78
C ARG A 48 5.50 -2.56 6.57
N ASP A 49 4.72 -1.50 6.58
CA ASP A 49 3.46 -1.45 7.32
C ASP A 49 2.45 -2.50 6.81
N LEU A 50 2.38 -2.71 5.49
CA LEU A 50 1.55 -3.75 4.87
C LEU A 50 2.00 -5.17 5.24
N ILE A 51 3.31 -5.43 5.23
CA ILE A 51 3.88 -6.73 5.62
C ILE A 51 3.61 -7.02 7.10
N ASP A 52 3.80 -6.03 7.97
CA ASP A 52 3.56 -6.20 9.41
C ASP A 52 2.08 -6.37 9.72
N PHE A 53 1.20 -5.70 8.97
CA PHE A 53 -0.23 -5.89 9.08
C PHE A 53 -0.68 -7.26 8.55
N SER A 54 -0.11 -7.75 7.45
CA SER A 54 -0.52 -9.02 6.83
C SER A 54 -0.16 -10.25 7.65
N ARG A 55 0.85 -10.14 8.52
CA ARG A 55 1.22 -11.18 9.50
C ARG A 55 0.18 -11.37 10.61
N ARG A 56 -0.78 -10.45 10.76
CA ARG A 56 -1.85 -10.56 11.76
C ARG A 56 -2.85 -11.64 11.35
N LYS A 57 -3.26 -12.50 12.29
CA LYS A 57 -4.28 -13.52 12.04
C LYS A 57 -5.67 -12.89 12.05
N PHE A 58 -6.35 -12.84 10.90
CA PHE A 58 -7.78 -12.51 10.85
C PHE A 58 -8.62 -13.78 10.77
N PHE A 59 -9.56 -13.93 11.70
CA PHE A 59 -10.52 -15.04 11.71
C PHE A 59 -11.66 -14.87 10.68
N SER A 60 -11.64 -13.79 9.90
CA SER A 60 -12.63 -13.48 8.86
C SER A 60 -12.04 -13.71 7.47
N ALA A 61 -12.60 -14.67 6.73
CA ALA A 61 -12.21 -14.94 5.34
C ALA A 61 -12.42 -13.72 4.43
N ALA A 62 -13.46 -12.92 4.68
CA ALA A 62 -13.72 -11.70 3.93
C ALA A 62 -12.62 -10.65 4.14
N LEU A 63 -12.12 -10.49 5.37
CA LEU A 63 -11.01 -9.58 5.65
C LEU A 63 -9.69 -10.06 5.03
N ASN A 64 -9.41 -11.36 5.08
CA ASN A 64 -8.24 -11.93 4.42
C ASN A 64 -8.29 -11.68 2.91
N SER A 65 -9.43 -11.93 2.26
CA SER A 65 -9.60 -11.66 0.83
C SER A 65 -9.45 -10.18 0.46
N GLN A 66 -9.96 -9.26 1.30
CA GLN A 66 -9.77 -7.83 1.09
C GLN A 66 -8.29 -7.43 1.24
N LEU A 67 -7.62 -7.95 2.27
CA LEU A 67 -6.20 -7.70 2.46
C LEU A 67 -5.37 -8.23 1.29
N ASP A 68 -5.64 -9.44 0.80
CA ASP A 68 -4.95 -10.01 -0.37
C ASP A 68 -5.11 -9.13 -1.61
N ARG A 69 -6.32 -8.58 -1.83
CA ARG A 69 -6.58 -7.62 -2.91
C ARG A 69 -5.73 -6.35 -2.75
N ILE A 70 -5.61 -5.82 -1.53
CA ILE A 70 -4.78 -4.63 -1.25
C ILE A 70 -3.30 -4.93 -1.45
N LEU A 71 -2.81 -6.08 -0.99
CA LEU A 71 -1.42 -6.51 -1.20
C LEU A 71 -1.10 -6.65 -2.69
N HIS A 72 -2.00 -7.28 -3.46
CA HIS A 72 -1.85 -7.39 -4.91
C HIS A 72 -1.86 -6.02 -5.60
N LYS A 73 -2.77 -5.13 -5.20
CA LYS A 73 -2.81 -3.74 -5.69
C LYS A 73 -1.49 -3.02 -5.41
N PHE A 74 -0.95 -3.12 -4.19
CA PHE A 74 0.33 -2.53 -3.82
C PHE A 74 1.47 -3.07 -4.69
N GLN A 75 1.59 -4.39 -4.86
CA GLN A 75 2.67 -4.98 -5.66
C GLN A 75 2.61 -4.52 -7.13
N ASN A 76 1.42 -4.43 -7.70
CA ASN A 76 1.25 -3.90 -9.06
C ASN A 76 1.65 -2.43 -9.16
N ARG A 77 1.25 -1.60 -8.19
CA ARG A 77 1.62 -0.17 -8.15
C ARG A 77 3.13 0.01 -7.93
N LYS A 78 3.73 -0.75 -7.01
CA LYS A 78 5.17 -0.75 -6.74
C LYS A 78 5.96 -1.08 -7.99
N LYS A 79 5.57 -2.10 -8.75
CA LYS A 79 6.21 -2.44 -10.03
C LYS A 79 6.21 -1.23 -10.99
N ILE A 80 5.06 -0.57 -11.14
CA ILE A 80 4.93 0.62 -12.00
C ILE A 80 5.83 1.76 -11.52
N TRP A 81 5.81 2.06 -10.22
CA TRP A 81 6.61 3.13 -9.64
C TRP A 81 8.11 2.91 -9.84
N LEU A 82 8.58 1.69 -9.59
CA LEU A 82 9.99 1.35 -9.77
C LEU A 82 10.41 1.40 -11.23
N THR A 83 9.56 0.96 -12.15
CA THR A 83 9.81 1.14 -13.59
C THR A 83 9.96 2.62 -13.96
N TRP A 84 9.12 3.52 -13.42
CA TRP A 84 9.28 4.96 -13.65
C TRP A 84 10.59 5.52 -13.09
N VAL A 85 11.01 5.04 -11.92
CA VAL A 85 12.29 5.42 -11.31
C VAL A 85 13.45 4.96 -12.21
N ASP A 86 13.43 3.72 -12.69
CA ASP A 86 14.45 3.19 -13.59
C ASP A 86 14.51 3.99 -14.90
N GLU A 87 13.36 4.33 -15.48
CA GLU A 87 13.25 5.18 -16.68
C GLU A 87 13.88 6.57 -16.48
N LEU A 88 13.66 7.20 -15.32
CA LEU A 88 14.20 8.53 -15.00
C LEU A 88 15.71 8.53 -14.77
N HIS A 89 16.24 7.48 -14.14
CA HIS A 89 17.66 7.37 -13.81
C HIS A 89 18.52 6.76 -14.92
N GLY A 90 17.91 6.34 -16.04
CA GLY A 90 18.63 5.80 -17.20
C GLY A 90 19.30 4.44 -16.95
N THR A 91 18.95 3.75 -15.86
CA THR A 91 19.41 2.39 -15.56
C THR A 91 18.60 1.41 -16.40
N ARG A 92 19.09 1.11 -17.61
CA ARG A 92 18.63 -0.02 -18.42
C ARG A 92 19.80 -0.80 -18.99
#